data_AF-A0A940YU60-F1
#
_entry.id   AF-A0A940YU60-F1
#
_cell.length_a   1.000
_cell.length_b   1.000
_cell.length_c   1.000
_cell.angle_alpha   90.00
_cell.angle_beta   90.00
_cell.angle_gamma   90.00
#
_symmetry.space_group_name_H-M   'P 1'
#
loop_
_entity.id
_entity.type
_entity.pdbx_description
1 polymer ?
#
loop_
_entity_poly.entity_id
_entity_poly.type
_entity_poly.pdbx_seq_one_letter_code
_entity_poly.pdbx_strand_id
1 'polypeptide(L)'
;MTATPVRVLSVIPPMTQLNTPYPSTAYLTGFLRSRGIDAVQEDLALALVLDLFTPDGLDALRADARRVTKPGPVIAHFLQHFDAYRATIAPVIRFLQGGDSTLAHRINARTLLPEGPRFDALEHYVDDGSGDPLGWAFGVLGGSDRARHLATLYLNDLADVIREAVDPRFEFVRYAERLATSQPSFEPMAEALAAPPNLLDRTLARLTREALARHQPTLLLLSVPFPGALYAALRIAAAVKAHDATITVALGGGFVNTELRQLREPRLFDHVDVITLDGGERPLLALIEHLQGQRSRERLVRAMVREDGAVRQIHWPEPDIPFDEVGTPTWDGLPLAKYLSLLDMLNPMHRLWSDGRWNKLTVAHGCYWKKCSFCDVSLDYISRYEAANASVLVDRIETIVAETGQTGFHFVDEAAPPKALKALADELQRRGTGISWWGNIRFEKTFTPALCRQLADSGCIAVTGGLEVASDRLLALMAKGVTVEQVARVTKGFADAGVLVHAYLMYGFPTQTLQDTVDALELVRQLFAEGCIHSGFFHRFACTVHSPVGQDPAHYGVTLKPLPDSPFAMNDVGFHDPTGVDHDLLGPGLKKAIYNFMHGIGLDEDVRAWFEQWPGKVPRPTVHRQRIARALQQR
;
A
#
# COMPACT_ATOMS: atom_id res chain seq x y z
N MET A 1 26.88 -28.35 24.10
CA MET A 1 26.31 -27.02 24.41
C MET A 1 24.90 -27.01 23.85
N THR A 2 23.88 -26.89 24.68
CA THR A 2 22.49 -26.75 24.22
C THR A 2 22.39 -25.41 23.48
N ALA A 3 21.97 -25.44 22.22
CA ALA A 3 21.78 -24.22 21.42
C ALA A 3 20.84 -23.26 22.15
N THR A 4 21.21 -21.98 22.25
CA THR A 4 20.34 -20.96 22.85
C THR A 4 19.05 -20.89 22.02
N PRO A 5 17.87 -21.04 22.65
CA PRO A 5 16.61 -20.94 21.92
C PRO A 5 16.45 -19.53 21.33
N VAL A 6 16.19 -19.47 20.03
CA VAL A 6 15.99 -18.19 19.32
C VAL A 6 14.55 -17.74 19.57
N ARG A 7 14.41 -16.53 20.13
CA ARG A 7 13.13 -15.85 20.32
C ARG A 7 13.02 -14.71 19.34
N VAL A 8 12.02 -14.76 18.47
CA VAL A 8 11.86 -13.84 17.35
C VAL A 8 10.81 -12.78 17.68
N LEU A 9 11.17 -11.51 17.51
CA LEU A 9 10.22 -10.41 17.52
C LEU A 9 10.13 -9.80 16.12
N SER A 10 8.97 -9.90 15.49
CA SER A 10 8.68 -9.30 14.19
C SER A 10 8.04 -7.92 14.36
N VAL A 11 8.62 -6.87 13.76
CA VAL A 11 8.17 -5.49 13.96
C VAL A 11 7.82 -4.83 12.63
N ILE A 12 6.65 -4.19 12.61
CA ILE A 12 6.28 -3.22 11.59
C ILE A 12 6.73 -1.81 12.04
N PRO A 13 7.68 -1.17 11.33
CA PRO A 13 8.06 0.21 11.58
C PRO A 13 6.94 1.20 11.16
N PRO A 14 6.90 2.40 11.75
CA PRO A 14 6.02 3.51 11.33
C PRO A 14 6.00 3.80 9.82
N MET A 15 4.97 4.55 9.40
CA MET A 15 4.64 4.83 7.99
C MET A 15 4.02 3.63 7.25
N THR A 16 3.19 2.85 7.96
CA THR A 16 2.27 1.85 7.42
C THR A 16 0.81 2.23 7.68
N GLN A 17 -0.13 1.49 7.07
CA GLN A 17 -1.56 1.73 7.24
C GLN A 17 -1.99 1.62 8.72
N LEU A 18 -2.92 2.49 9.15
CA LEU A 18 -3.41 2.56 10.54
C LEU A 18 -4.78 1.88 10.74
N ASN A 19 -5.43 1.44 9.66
CA ASN A 19 -6.70 0.73 9.70
C ASN A 19 -6.54 -0.79 9.74
N THR A 20 -5.38 -1.29 9.34
CA THR A 20 -5.08 -2.73 9.35
C THR A 20 -3.58 -2.95 9.53
N PRO A 21 -3.18 -4.02 10.23
CA PRO A 21 -1.76 -4.39 10.27
C PRO A 21 -1.26 -4.70 8.87
N TYR A 22 -0.01 -4.30 8.62
CA TYR A 22 0.70 -4.73 7.41
C TYR A 22 0.98 -6.24 7.50
N PRO A 23 0.72 -7.03 6.44
CA PRO A 23 0.63 -8.48 6.57
C PRO A 23 1.96 -9.21 6.81
N SER A 24 3.11 -8.63 6.47
CA SER A 24 4.38 -9.37 6.47
C SER A 24 4.75 -10.00 7.81
N THR A 25 4.53 -9.32 8.94
CA THR A 25 4.81 -9.91 10.26
C THR A 25 3.84 -11.02 10.61
N ALA A 26 2.58 -10.92 10.22
CA ALA A 26 1.56 -11.94 10.47
C ALA A 26 1.89 -13.25 9.72
N TYR A 27 2.33 -13.13 8.46
CA TYR A 27 2.78 -14.27 7.65
C TYR A 27 4.03 -14.91 8.23
N LEU A 28 5.09 -14.12 8.48
CA LEU A 28 6.35 -14.65 8.99
C LEU A 28 6.18 -15.26 10.39
N THR A 29 5.41 -14.62 11.27
CA THR A 29 5.13 -15.14 12.61
C THR A 29 4.36 -16.46 12.55
N GLY A 30 3.33 -16.52 11.71
CA GLY A 30 2.56 -17.76 11.50
C GLY A 30 3.42 -18.89 10.95
N PHE A 31 4.23 -18.60 9.94
CA PHE A 31 5.20 -19.54 9.38
C PHE A 31 6.19 -20.05 10.44
N LEU A 32 6.87 -19.15 11.17
CA LEU A 32 7.87 -19.52 12.17
C LEU A 32 7.25 -20.38 13.30
N ARG A 33 6.06 -20.02 13.79
CA ARG A 33 5.32 -20.81 14.78
C ARG A 33 4.96 -22.20 14.25
N SER A 34 4.58 -22.32 12.97
CA SER A 34 4.34 -23.62 12.34
C SER A 34 5.58 -24.53 12.30
N ARG A 35 6.79 -23.95 12.44
CA ARG A 35 8.08 -24.66 12.53
C ARG A 35 8.58 -24.82 13.97
N GLY A 36 7.74 -24.52 14.96
CA GLY A 36 8.09 -24.64 16.39
C GLY A 36 9.06 -23.56 16.89
N ILE A 37 9.21 -22.45 16.18
CA ILE A 37 10.05 -21.32 16.57
C ILE A 37 9.21 -20.36 17.42
N ASP A 38 9.76 -19.94 18.57
CA ASP A 38 9.14 -18.93 19.42
C ASP A 38 9.18 -17.56 18.71
N ALA A 39 8.02 -17.13 18.23
CA ALA A 39 7.88 -15.91 17.46
C ALA A 39 6.67 -15.10 17.94
N VAL A 40 6.89 -13.80 18.12
CA VAL A 40 5.89 -12.80 18.50
C VAL A 40 6.01 -11.59 17.56
N GLN A 41 5.03 -10.70 17.60
CA GLN A 41 4.99 -9.52 16.73
C GLN A 41 4.46 -8.28 17.44
N GLU A 42 4.88 -7.12 16.94
CA GLU A 42 4.43 -5.80 17.39
C GLU A 42 4.24 -4.85 16.20
N ASP A 43 3.21 -4.02 16.27
CA ASP A 43 2.97 -2.92 15.34
C ASP A 43 3.34 -1.59 16.02
N LEU A 44 4.61 -1.20 15.85
CA LEU A 44 5.11 0.06 16.41
C LEU A 44 4.62 1.27 15.61
N ALA A 45 4.10 1.09 14.39
CA ALA A 45 3.44 2.16 13.65
C ALA A 45 2.15 2.59 14.34
N LEU A 46 1.28 1.62 14.66
CA LEU A 46 0.05 1.89 15.39
C LEU A 46 0.35 2.39 16.81
N ALA A 47 1.29 1.76 17.52
CA ALA A 47 1.64 2.16 18.88
C ALA A 47 2.13 3.62 18.95
N LEU A 48 2.96 4.05 18.00
CA LEU A 48 3.44 5.43 17.93
C LEU A 48 2.30 6.42 17.75
N VAL A 49 1.38 6.16 16.81
CA VAL A 49 0.27 7.09 16.55
C VAL A 49 -0.69 7.15 17.75
N LEU A 50 -1.01 6.00 18.34
CA LEU A 50 -1.90 5.97 19.51
C LEU A 50 -1.29 6.61 20.76
N ASP A 51 0.04 6.68 20.87
CA ASP A 51 0.71 7.38 21.96
C ASP A 51 0.70 8.90 21.75
N LEU A 52 1.00 9.35 20.53
CA LEU A 52 0.98 10.76 20.14
C LEU A 52 -0.43 11.35 20.21
N PHE A 53 -1.45 10.56 19.87
CA PHE A 53 -2.85 10.98 19.84
C PHE A 53 -3.57 10.71 21.16
N THR A 54 -2.95 11.19 22.23
CA THR A 54 -3.49 11.26 23.58
C THR A 54 -3.41 12.70 24.09
N PRO A 55 -4.12 13.07 25.16
CA PRO A 55 -3.94 14.39 25.78
C PRO A 55 -2.47 14.70 26.11
N ASP A 56 -1.74 13.72 26.66
CA ASP A 56 -0.33 13.87 27.03
C ASP A 56 0.58 13.95 25.79
N GLY A 57 0.30 13.16 24.75
CA GLY A 57 0.99 13.23 23.47
C GLY A 57 0.80 14.60 22.78
N LEU A 58 -0.42 15.16 22.86
CA LEU A 58 -0.70 16.52 22.36
C LEU A 58 -0.03 17.60 23.22
N ASP A 59 0.08 17.42 24.54
CA ASP A 59 0.85 18.34 25.40
C ASP A 59 2.33 18.38 24.99
N ALA A 60 2.92 17.22 24.67
CA ALA A 60 4.28 17.13 24.12
C ALA A 60 4.40 17.80 22.75
N LEU A 61 3.46 17.55 21.84
CA LEU A 61 3.41 18.19 20.52
C LEU A 61 3.29 19.72 20.63
N ARG A 62 2.48 20.22 21.58
CA ARG A 62 2.35 21.66 21.85
C ARG A 62 3.67 22.29 22.28
N ALA A 63 4.46 21.57 23.07
CA ALA A 63 5.76 22.05 23.51
C ALA A 63 6.73 22.26 22.34
N ASP A 64 6.72 21.35 21.35
CA ASP A 64 7.51 21.50 20.12
C ASP A 64 6.92 22.57 19.18
N ALA A 65 5.59 22.59 18.99
CA ALA A 65 4.90 23.60 18.18
C ALA A 65 5.17 25.04 18.66
N ARG A 66 5.25 25.27 19.98
CA ARG A 66 5.60 26.59 20.57
C ARG A 66 7.05 27.03 20.30
N ARG A 67 7.94 26.12 19.93
CA ARG A 67 9.34 26.44 19.58
C ARG A 67 9.50 26.88 18.13
N VAL A 68 8.48 26.70 17.30
CA VAL A 68 8.48 27.16 15.91
C VAL A 68 8.41 28.68 15.88
N THR A 69 9.47 29.30 15.34
CA THR A 69 9.65 30.77 15.38
C THR A 69 8.73 31.54 14.44
N LYS A 70 8.27 30.89 13.35
CA LYS A 70 7.33 31.43 12.37
C LYS A 70 6.25 30.39 12.08
N PRO A 71 5.25 30.24 12.97
CA PRO A 71 4.23 29.22 12.79
C PRO A 71 3.39 29.53 11.54
N GLY A 72 3.22 28.53 10.68
CA GLY A 72 2.27 28.59 9.58
C GLY A 72 0.81 28.54 10.08
N PRO A 73 -0.18 28.63 9.18
CA PRO A 73 -1.60 28.59 9.53
C PRO A 73 -1.99 27.34 10.33
N VAL A 74 -1.40 26.18 10.02
CA VAL A 74 -1.65 24.90 10.69
C VAL A 74 -1.25 24.98 12.17
N ILE A 75 0.00 25.35 12.45
CA ILE A 75 0.49 25.47 13.84
C ILE A 75 -0.24 26.57 14.60
N ALA A 76 -0.50 27.72 13.97
CA ALA A 76 -1.21 28.82 14.59
C ALA A 76 -2.62 28.41 15.04
N HIS A 77 -3.37 27.74 14.15
CA HIS A 77 -4.69 27.19 14.46
C HIS A 77 -4.63 26.18 15.61
N PHE A 78 -3.70 25.21 15.55
CA PHE A 78 -3.53 24.22 16.60
C PHE A 78 -3.24 24.84 17.97
N LEU A 79 -2.35 25.84 18.04
CA LEU A 79 -2.01 26.49 19.30
C LEU A 79 -3.18 27.33 19.86
N GLN A 80 -3.95 27.98 19.00
CA GLN A 80 -5.13 28.77 19.36
C GLN A 80 -6.27 27.86 19.89
N HIS A 81 -6.47 26.70 19.27
CA HIS A 81 -7.56 25.78 19.59
C HIS A 81 -7.10 24.56 20.42
N PHE A 82 -5.92 24.63 21.03
CA PHE A 82 -5.27 23.49 21.68
C PHE A 82 -6.13 22.80 22.74
N ASP A 83 -6.80 23.57 23.59
CA ASP A 83 -7.58 23.01 24.69
C ASP A 83 -8.77 22.18 24.16
N ALA A 84 -9.32 22.55 22.98
CA ALA A 84 -10.32 21.75 22.29
C ALA A 84 -9.72 20.45 21.75
N TYR A 85 -8.60 20.51 21.01
CA TYR A 85 -7.89 19.31 20.52
C TYR A 85 -7.57 18.33 21.66
N ARG A 86 -7.03 18.85 22.77
CA ARG A 86 -6.67 18.06 23.97
C ARG A 86 -7.90 17.39 24.59
N ALA A 87 -9.05 18.07 24.62
CA ALA A 87 -10.29 17.50 25.16
C ALA A 87 -10.94 16.47 24.22
N THR A 88 -10.78 16.61 22.90
CA THR A 88 -11.49 15.79 21.91
C THR A 88 -10.70 14.61 21.39
N ILE A 89 -9.36 14.62 21.47
CA ILE A 89 -8.53 13.58 20.84
C ILE A 89 -8.85 12.15 21.30
N ALA A 90 -8.98 11.92 22.61
CA ALA A 90 -9.25 10.58 23.14
C ALA A 90 -10.65 10.06 22.74
N PRO A 91 -11.75 10.85 22.87
CA PRO A 91 -13.04 10.48 22.31
C PRO A 91 -13.02 10.18 20.80
N VAL A 92 -12.30 10.98 20.01
CA VAL A 92 -12.20 10.79 18.55
C VAL A 92 -11.48 9.51 18.19
N ILE A 93 -10.35 9.20 18.85
CA ILE A 93 -9.64 7.93 18.65
C ILE A 93 -10.55 6.76 19.00
N ARG A 94 -11.25 6.82 20.14
CA ARG A 94 -12.21 5.79 20.55
C ARG A 94 -13.35 5.61 19.55
N PHE A 95 -13.87 6.70 18.98
CA PHE A 95 -14.89 6.66 17.93
C PHE A 95 -14.36 5.99 16.65
N LEU A 96 -13.16 6.35 16.19
CA LEU A 96 -12.53 5.76 15.01
C LEU A 96 -12.15 4.27 15.22
N GLN A 97 -11.97 3.83 16.46
CA GLN A 97 -11.82 2.42 16.84
C GLN A 97 -13.17 1.67 16.97
N GLY A 98 -14.30 2.34 16.74
CA GLY A 98 -15.64 1.77 16.88
C GLY A 98 -16.14 1.65 18.32
N GLY A 99 -15.45 2.26 19.29
CA GLY A 99 -15.73 2.14 20.72
C GLY A 99 -16.79 3.11 21.27
N ASP A 100 -17.26 4.09 20.48
CA ASP A 100 -18.34 5.02 20.85
C ASP A 100 -19.04 5.62 19.61
N SER A 101 -20.04 4.93 19.08
CA SER A 101 -20.80 5.39 17.90
C SER A 101 -21.67 6.63 18.16
N THR A 102 -21.98 6.96 19.43
CA THR A 102 -22.86 8.08 19.76
C THR A 102 -22.21 9.44 19.46
N LEU A 103 -20.88 9.49 19.42
CA LEU A 103 -20.11 10.68 19.07
C LEU A 103 -20.41 11.19 17.66
N ALA A 104 -20.86 10.31 16.76
CA ALA A 104 -21.18 10.65 15.38
C ALA A 104 -22.16 11.83 15.27
N HIS A 105 -23.16 11.92 16.15
CA HIS A 105 -24.13 13.03 16.13
C HIS A 105 -23.47 14.39 16.37
N ARG A 106 -22.54 14.46 17.32
CA ARG A 106 -21.86 15.71 17.68
C ARG A 106 -20.80 16.11 16.66
N ILE A 107 -20.13 15.11 16.06
CA ILE A 107 -19.19 15.34 14.95
C ILE A 107 -19.95 15.86 13.73
N ASN A 108 -21.07 15.23 13.34
CA ASN A 108 -21.88 15.66 12.21
C ASN A 108 -22.48 17.06 12.39
N ALA A 109 -22.84 17.42 13.62
CA ALA A 109 -23.30 18.76 13.94
C ALA A 109 -22.19 19.82 13.84
N ARG A 110 -20.92 19.43 13.60
CA ARG A 110 -19.74 20.31 13.54
C ARG A 110 -19.57 21.21 14.78
N THR A 111 -20.01 20.73 15.95
CA THR A 111 -19.93 21.46 17.23
C THR A 111 -18.88 20.91 18.18
N LEU A 112 -18.27 19.76 17.83
CA LEU A 112 -17.32 19.07 18.69
C LEU A 112 -15.86 19.35 18.32
N LEU A 113 -15.51 19.19 17.05
CA LEU A 113 -14.11 19.15 16.61
C LEU A 113 -13.61 20.58 16.30
N PRO A 114 -12.39 20.96 16.70
CA PRO A 114 -11.71 22.08 16.08
C PRO A 114 -11.43 21.73 14.61
N GLU A 115 -11.77 22.65 13.70
CA GLU A 115 -11.67 22.46 12.26
C GLU A 115 -10.53 23.32 11.70
N GLY A 116 -9.40 22.69 11.37
CA GLY A 116 -8.25 23.33 10.78
C GLY A 116 -8.29 23.37 9.25
N PRO A 117 -7.17 23.74 8.59
CA PRO A 117 -7.12 23.94 7.14
C PRO A 117 -7.56 22.75 6.28
N ARG A 118 -7.54 21.50 6.80
CA ARG A 118 -8.05 20.33 6.05
C ARG A 118 -9.56 20.36 5.83
N PHE A 119 -10.30 21.17 6.58
CA PHE A 119 -11.75 21.31 6.43
C PHE A 119 -12.16 22.27 5.29
N ASP A 120 -11.24 23.10 4.78
CA ASP A 120 -11.49 24.02 3.65
C ASP A 120 -11.96 23.28 2.38
N ALA A 121 -11.54 22.02 2.23
CA ALA A 121 -11.98 21.15 1.12
C ALA A 121 -13.49 20.89 1.13
N LEU A 122 -14.15 21.01 2.29
CA LEU A 122 -15.60 20.82 2.41
C LEU A 122 -16.40 21.95 1.75
N GLU A 123 -15.82 23.15 1.62
CA GLU A 123 -16.47 24.31 0.99
C GLU A 123 -16.58 24.17 -0.53
N HIS A 124 -15.80 23.26 -1.13
CA HIS A 124 -15.71 23.07 -2.59
C HIS A 124 -16.69 22.03 -3.14
N TYR A 125 -17.44 21.34 -2.30
CA TYR A 125 -18.47 20.42 -2.76
C TYR A 125 -19.73 21.19 -3.16
N VAL A 126 -20.31 20.83 -4.30
CA VAL A 126 -21.49 21.51 -4.86
C VAL A 126 -22.71 21.15 -4.01
N ASP A 127 -23.28 22.15 -3.35
CA ASP A 127 -24.58 22.07 -2.70
C ASP A 127 -25.66 21.73 -3.75
N ASP A 128 -26.38 20.64 -3.54
CA ASP A 128 -27.50 20.20 -4.39
C ASP A 128 -28.79 21.01 -4.15
N GLY A 129 -28.68 22.13 -3.44
CA GLY A 129 -29.78 22.99 -3.02
C GLY A 129 -30.36 22.60 -1.65
N SER A 130 -29.67 21.73 -0.91
CA SER A 130 -30.03 21.31 0.46
C SER A 130 -29.36 22.15 1.56
N GLY A 131 -28.40 23.01 1.21
CA GLY A 131 -27.56 23.74 2.17
C GLY A 131 -26.44 22.88 2.77
N ASP A 132 -26.26 21.65 2.29
CA ASP A 132 -25.21 20.72 2.71
C ASP A 132 -24.32 20.37 1.51
N PRO A 133 -23.10 20.94 1.41
CA PRO A 133 -22.15 20.65 0.33
C PRO A 133 -21.92 19.16 0.09
N LEU A 134 -22.11 18.32 1.12
CA LEU A 134 -21.89 16.88 1.04
C LEU A 134 -23.18 16.04 0.91
N GLY A 135 -24.35 16.68 0.79
CA GLY A 135 -25.67 16.02 0.78
C GLY A 135 -25.80 14.92 -0.28
N TRP A 136 -25.26 15.16 -1.47
CA TRP A 136 -25.24 14.20 -2.59
C TRP A 136 -24.43 12.92 -2.28
N ALA A 137 -23.33 13.04 -1.52
CA ALA A 137 -22.55 11.87 -1.10
C ALA A 137 -23.18 11.16 0.12
N PHE A 138 -23.81 11.90 1.04
CA PHE A 138 -24.34 11.35 2.29
C PHE A 138 -25.83 10.97 2.29
N GLY A 139 -26.57 11.23 1.21
CA GLY A 139 -27.90 10.64 1.02
C GLY A 139 -27.88 9.10 0.97
N VAL A 140 -26.77 8.53 0.50
CA VAL A 140 -26.52 7.07 0.42
C VAL A 140 -25.63 6.58 1.59
N LEU A 141 -24.82 7.46 2.16
CA LEU A 141 -23.80 7.15 3.17
C LEU A 141 -24.27 7.66 4.53
N GLY A 142 -24.73 6.76 5.39
CA GLY A 142 -25.36 7.11 6.67
C GLY A 142 -24.48 8.01 7.56
N GLY A 143 -25.09 8.69 8.53
CA GLY A 143 -24.41 9.70 9.37
C GLY A 143 -23.13 9.22 10.08
N SER A 144 -22.94 7.91 10.29
CA SER A 144 -21.70 7.37 10.83
C SER A 144 -20.49 7.63 9.92
N ASP A 145 -20.66 7.50 8.60
CA ASP A 145 -19.57 7.65 7.63
C ASP A 145 -19.13 9.10 7.52
N ARG A 146 -20.10 10.02 7.49
CA ARG A 146 -19.82 11.46 7.54
C ARG A 146 -18.98 11.81 8.77
N ALA A 147 -19.36 11.29 9.93
CA ALA A 147 -18.63 11.55 11.15
C ALA A 147 -17.20 10.98 11.09
N ARG A 148 -16.99 9.80 10.49
CA ARG A 148 -15.65 9.22 10.29
C ARG A 148 -14.80 10.02 9.32
N HIS A 149 -15.38 10.53 8.24
CA HIS A 149 -14.69 11.44 7.33
C HIS A 149 -14.21 12.72 8.04
N LEU A 150 -15.10 13.38 8.77
CA LEU A 150 -14.77 14.59 9.54
C LEU A 150 -13.71 14.31 10.62
N ALA A 151 -13.81 13.19 11.32
CA ALA A 151 -12.80 12.76 12.29
C ALA A 151 -11.45 12.45 11.61
N THR A 152 -11.45 11.95 10.38
CA THR A 152 -10.24 11.71 9.58
C THR A 152 -9.57 13.02 9.17
N LEU A 153 -10.34 14.03 8.75
CA LEU A 153 -9.83 15.40 8.50
C LEU A 153 -9.20 16.00 9.76
N TYR A 154 -9.84 15.84 10.91
CA TYR A 154 -9.30 16.27 12.20
C TYR A 154 -7.96 15.59 12.55
N LEU A 155 -7.81 14.29 12.30
CA LEU A 155 -6.52 13.62 12.47
C LEU A 155 -5.48 14.12 11.46
N ASN A 156 -5.88 14.36 10.21
CA ASN A 156 -5.01 14.91 9.18
C ASN A 156 -4.47 16.31 9.56
N ASP A 157 -5.27 17.17 10.19
CA ASP A 157 -4.80 18.45 10.73
C ASP A 157 -3.69 18.23 11.77
N LEU A 158 -3.87 17.31 12.73
CA LEU A 158 -2.86 16.99 13.73
C LEU A 158 -1.58 16.40 13.10
N ALA A 159 -1.72 15.59 12.05
CA ALA A 159 -0.57 15.09 11.30
C ALA A 159 0.21 16.23 10.62
N ASP A 160 -0.48 17.24 10.07
CA ASP A 160 0.19 18.41 9.52
C ASP A 160 0.91 19.24 10.60
N VAL A 161 0.36 19.31 11.82
CA VAL A 161 1.06 19.93 12.96
C VAL A 161 2.35 19.17 13.28
N ILE A 162 2.32 17.84 13.35
CA ILE A 162 3.53 17.03 13.56
C ILE A 162 4.53 17.28 12.43
N ARG A 163 4.06 17.31 11.18
CA ARG A 163 4.89 17.53 10.00
C ARG A 163 5.60 18.89 10.02
N GLU A 164 4.90 19.94 10.41
CA GLU A 164 5.47 21.30 10.46
C GLU A 164 6.30 21.56 11.73
N ALA A 165 5.94 20.97 12.87
CA ALA A 165 6.57 21.27 14.17
C ALA A 165 7.68 20.29 14.59
N VAL A 166 7.63 19.04 14.15
CA VAL A 166 8.48 17.96 14.68
C VAL A 166 9.31 17.30 13.58
N ASP A 167 8.67 16.82 12.53
CA ASP A 167 9.34 16.04 11.49
C ASP A 167 8.66 16.17 10.12
N PRO A 168 9.30 16.82 9.13
CA PRO A 168 8.70 17.03 7.81
C PRO A 168 8.45 15.72 7.03
N ARG A 169 8.96 14.57 7.50
CA ARG A 169 8.75 13.26 6.89
C ARG A 169 7.47 12.55 7.37
N PHE A 170 6.80 13.08 8.39
CA PHE A 170 5.61 12.44 8.96
C PHE A 170 4.40 12.60 8.03
N GLU A 171 3.79 11.47 7.65
CA GLU A 171 2.53 11.43 6.90
C GLU A 171 1.71 10.20 7.35
N PHE A 172 0.38 10.30 7.33
CA PHE A 172 -0.43 9.08 7.26
C PHE A 172 -0.27 8.47 5.87
N VAL A 173 -0.09 7.15 5.79
CA VAL A 173 0.15 6.48 4.52
C VAL A 173 -0.91 6.83 3.49
N ARG A 174 -0.52 7.67 2.53
CA ARG A 174 -1.28 7.88 1.29
C ARG A 174 -0.63 7.00 0.24
N TYR A 175 -1.26 5.87 -0.04
CA TYR A 175 -0.78 4.82 -0.94
C TYR A 175 -0.60 5.25 -2.42
N ALA A 176 -0.66 6.55 -2.74
CA ALA A 176 -0.96 7.00 -4.11
C ALA A 176 -0.10 8.12 -4.69
N GLU A 177 0.66 8.94 -3.96
CA GLU A 177 1.06 10.24 -4.57
C GLU A 177 2.54 10.50 -4.79
N ARG A 178 3.45 9.76 -4.16
CA ARG A 178 4.88 9.85 -4.48
C ARG A 178 5.51 8.47 -4.41
N LEU A 179 5.66 7.82 -5.56
CA LEU A 179 6.79 6.92 -5.76
C LEU A 179 8.03 7.80 -5.50
N ALA A 180 8.57 7.70 -4.29
CA ALA A 180 9.78 8.40 -3.93
C ALA A 180 10.85 7.86 -4.86
N THR A 181 11.34 8.70 -5.78
CA THR A 181 12.50 8.38 -6.60
C THR A 181 13.57 7.79 -5.69
N SER A 182 14.01 6.57 -6.01
CA SER A 182 15.07 5.85 -5.30
C SER A 182 16.17 6.81 -4.84
N GLN A 183 16.44 6.87 -3.53
CA GLN A 183 17.52 7.71 -3.01
C GLN A 183 18.88 7.05 -3.31
N PRO A 184 19.71 7.59 -4.21
CA PRO A 184 20.94 6.92 -4.64
C PRO A 184 22.05 6.97 -3.59
N SER A 185 21.90 7.77 -2.53
CA SER A 185 22.88 7.89 -1.47
C SER A 185 22.23 7.66 -0.12
N PHE A 186 22.96 7.02 0.78
CA PHE A 186 22.57 6.88 2.18
C PHE A 186 22.86 8.14 3.00
N GLU A 187 23.56 9.14 2.45
CA GLU A 187 23.97 10.34 3.17
C GLU A 187 22.81 11.09 3.83
N PRO A 188 21.68 11.39 3.14
CA PRO A 188 20.55 12.07 3.78
C PRO A 188 19.96 11.27 4.95
N MET A 189 20.01 9.93 4.87
CA MET A 189 19.58 9.06 5.94
C MET A 189 20.56 9.09 7.12
N ALA A 190 21.86 9.03 6.85
CA ALA A 190 22.91 9.12 7.85
C ALA A 190 22.88 10.47 8.60
N GLU A 191 22.76 11.59 7.87
CA GLU A 191 22.59 12.93 8.45
C GLU A 191 21.35 12.99 9.36
N ALA A 192 20.22 12.47 8.90
CA ALA A 192 19.00 12.46 9.68
C ALA A 192 19.10 11.56 10.93
N LEU A 193 19.81 10.44 10.86
CA LEU A 193 20.06 9.56 12.01
C LEU A 193 21.05 10.17 13.01
N ALA A 194 22.03 10.95 12.53
CA ALA A 194 22.99 11.66 13.38
C ALA A 194 22.37 12.89 14.08
N ALA A 195 21.30 13.47 13.52
CA ALA A 195 20.59 14.57 14.14
C ALA A 195 19.98 14.19 15.51
N PRO A 196 19.87 15.14 16.46
CA PRO A 196 19.27 14.90 17.77
C PRO A 196 17.86 14.29 17.66
N PRO A 197 17.52 13.26 18.47
CA PRO A 197 16.21 12.63 18.41
C PRO A 197 15.06 13.63 18.66
N ASN A 198 14.12 13.71 17.72
CA ASN A 198 12.90 14.51 17.85
C ASN A 198 11.83 13.79 18.72
N LEU A 199 10.63 14.36 18.84
CA LEU A 199 9.55 13.76 19.62
C LEU A 199 9.20 12.34 19.14
N LEU A 200 9.08 12.13 17.82
CA LEU A 200 8.78 10.83 17.24
C LEU A 200 9.87 9.81 17.56
N ASP A 201 11.15 10.19 17.40
CA ASP A 201 12.28 9.31 17.67
C ASP A 201 12.32 8.87 19.14
N ARG A 202 12.09 9.82 20.07
CA ARG A 202 12.11 9.53 21.52
C ARG A 202 10.95 8.62 21.93
N THR A 203 9.75 8.89 21.41
CA THR A 203 8.57 8.04 21.65
C THR A 203 8.78 6.65 21.07
N LEU A 204 9.26 6.54 19.83
CA LEU A 204 9.54 5.27 19.18
C LEU A 204 10.60 4.46 19.95
N ALA A 205 11.69 5.09 20.38
CA ALA A 205 12.72 4.42 21.18
C ALA A 205 12.18 3.91 22.53
N ARG A 206 11.25 4.64 23.16
CA ARG A 206 10.57 4.18 24.39
C ARG A 206 9.70 2.96 24.12
N LEU A 207 8.83 3.02 23.11
CA LEU A 207 7.95 1.92 22.73
C LEU A 207 8.75 0.66 22.35
N THR A 208 9.87 0.83 21.64
CA THR A 208 10.80 -0.27 21.34
C THR A 208 11.34 -0.92 22.62
N ARG A 209 11.79 -0.13 23.61
CA ARG A 209 12.27 -0.69 24.89
C ARG A 209 11.16 -1.42 25.66
N GLU A 210 9.92 -0.93 25.61
CA GLU A 210 8.78 -1.60 26.22
C GLU A 210 8.49 -2.96 25.55
N ALA A 211 8.58 -3.03 24.23
CA ALA A 211 8.46 -4.28 23.48
C ALA A 211 9.59 -5.27 23.82
N LEU A 212 10.84 -4.79 23.93
CA LEU A 212 12.00 -5.62 24.33
C LEU A 212 11.85 -6.14 25.76
N ALA A 213 11.38 -5.31 26.70
CA ALA A 213 11.11 -5.73 28.07
C ALA A 213 10.02 -6.82 28.13
N ARG A 214 8.98 -6.71 27.30
CA ARG A 214 7.87 -7.67 27.24
C ARG A 214 8.28 -9.03 26.66
N HIS A 215 9.02 -9.01 25.56
CA HIS A 215 9.25 -10.20 24.74
C HIS A 215 10.64 -10.80 24.87
N GLN A 216 11.62 -10.03 25.33
CA GLN A 216 13.01 -10.47 25.52
C GLN A 216 13.59 -11.19 24.26
N PRO A 217 13.46 -10.64 23.04
CA PRO A 217 13.87 -11.36 21.83
C PRO A 217 15.39 -11.52 21.75
N THR A 218 15.84 -12.54 21.03
CA THR A 218 17.25 -12.69 20.61
C THR A 218 17.45 -12.37 19.14
N LEU A 219 16.37 -12.33 18.37
CA LEU A 219 16.32 -11.94 16.96
C LEU A 219 15.16 -10.96 16.74
N LEU A 220 15.46 -9.77 16.23
CA LEU A 220 14.49 -8.79 15.78
C LEU A 220 14.39 -8.82 14.25
N LEU A 221 13.18 -8.94 13.73
CA LEU A 221 12.89 -8.81 12.30
C LEU A 221 12.22 -7.47 12.02
N LEU A 222 12.84 -6.64 11.19
CA LEU A 222 12.28 -5.38 10.73
C LEU A 222 11.81 -5.54 9.28
N SER A 223 10.50 -5.49 9.08
CA SER A 223 9.91 -5.52 7.74
C SER A 223 9.68 -4.10 7.23
N VAL A 224 10.43 -3.68 6.22
CA VAL A 224 10.36 -2.36 5.60
C VAL A 224 9.64 -2.49 4.25
N PRO A 225 8.33 -2.20 4.18
CA PRO A 225 7.56 -2.35 2.95
C PRO A 225 7.82 -1.22 1.95
N PHE A 226 8.08 0.00 2.43
CA PHE A 226 8.20 1.21 1.61
C PHE A 226 9.41 2.06 2.02
N PRO A 227 9.95 2.92 1.12
CA PRO A 227 11.07 3.81 1.45
C PRO A 227 10.83 4.67 2.70
N GLY A 228 9.61 5.18 2.89
CA GLY A 228 9.26 6.03 4.03
C GLY A 228 9.40 5.36 5.40
N ALA A 229 9.37 4.02 5.44
CA ALA A 229 9.46 3.26 6.68
C ALA A 229 10.92 2.99 7.13
N LEU A 230 11.91 3.19 6.25
CA LEU A 230 13.30 2.84 6.53
C LEU A 230 13.89 3.63 7.71
N TYR A 231 13.68 4.96 7.75
CA TYR A 231 14.23 5.79 8.83
C TYR A 231 13.78 5.31 10.20
N ALA A 232 12.47 5.05 10.36
CA ALA A 232 11.91 4.57 11.61
C ALA A 232 12.42 3.16 11.96
N ALA A 233 12.60 2.27 10.96
CA ALA A 233 13.21 0.96 11.15
C ALA A 233 14.65 1.08 11.70
N LEU A 234 15.47 1.99 11.16
CA LEU A 234 16.84 2.22 11.64
C LEU A 234 16.87 2.85 13.03
N ARG A 235 15.90 3.72 13.37
CA ARG A 235 15.72 4.23 14.74
C ARG A 235 15.33 3.13 15.74
N ILE A 236 14.47 2.20 15.35
CA ILE A 236 14.14 1.01 16.15
C ILE A 236 15.40 0.16 16.35
N ALA A 237 16.14 -0.12 15.28
CA ALA A 237 17.38 -0.90 15.34
C ALA A 237 18.42 -0.25 16.27
N ALA A 238 18.62 1.07 16.17
CA ALA A 238 19.51 1.83 17.05
C ALA A 238 19.06 1.74 18.53
N ALA A 239 17.76 1.85 18.81
CA ALA A 239 17.22 1.70 20.16
C ALA A 239 17.42 0.28 20.72
N VAL A 240 17.33 -0.75 19.87
CA VAL A 240 17.59 -2.15 20.23
C VAL A 240 19.07 -2.33 20.57
N LYS A 241 19.98 -1.88 19.69
CA LYS A 241 21.42 -2.01 19.92
C LYS A 241 21.91 -1.24 21.14
N ALA A 242 21.28 -0.10 21.45
CA ALA A 242 21.55 0.65 22.67
C ALA A 242 21.03 -0.04 23.95
N HIS A 243 19.98 -0.85 23.83
CA HIS A 243 19.43 -1.63 24.95
C HIS A 243 20.23 -2.92 25.17
N ASP A 244 20.44 -3.69 24.10
CA ASP A 244 21.21 -4.93 24.09
C ASP A 244 21.80 -5.15 22.68
N ALA A 245 23.11 -4.95 22.55
CA ALA A 245 23.83 -5.13 21.29
C ALA A 245 23.92 -6.60 20.83
N THR A 246 23.63 -7.57 21.72
CA THR A 246 23.66 -9.01 21.42
C THR A 246 22.44 -9.48 20.65
N ILE A 247 21.35 -8.71 20.64
CA ILE A 247 20.15 -9.00 19.84
C ILE A 247 20.51 -8.82 18.37
N THR A 248 20.36 -9.89 17.58
CA THR A 248 20.51 -9.83 16.12
C THR A 248 19.34 -9.07 15.52
N VAL A 249 19.61 -8.12 14.63
CA VAL A 249 18.62 -7.34 13.89
C VAL A 249 18.71 -7.69 12.41
N ALA A 250 17.64 -8.28 11.88
CA ALA A 250 17.49 -8.61 10.48
C ALA A 250 16.51 -7.65 9.78
N LEU A 251 16.90 -7.16 8.60
CA LEU A 251 16.10 -6.26 7.77
C LEU A 251 15.57 -7.00 6.52
N GLY A 252 14.30 -6.83 6.20
CA GLY A 252 13.68 -7.36 4.97
C GLY A 252 12.47 -6.53 4.54
N GLY A 253 11.72 -6.99 3.55
CA GLY A 253 10.49 -6.34 3.09
C GLY A 253 10.54 -5.85 1.64
N GLY A 254 9.43 -5.26 1.17
CA GLY A 254 9.25 -4.83 -0.22
C GLY A 254 10.34 -3.87 -0.69
N PHE A 255 10.58 -2.80 0.07
CA PHE A 255 11.64 -1.83 -0.21
C PHE A 255 13.03 -2.47 -0.35
N VAL A 256 13.36 -3.40 0.55
CA VAL A 256 14.64 -4.12 0.51
C VAL A 256 14.76 -4.93 -0.79
N ASN A 257 13.65 -5.55 -1.20
CA ASN A 257 13.57 -6.39 -2.38
C ASN A 257 13.52 -5.64 -3.70
N THR A 258 13.17 -4.36 -3.74
CA THR A 258 13.16 -3.59 -4.99
C THR A 258 14.38 -2.68 -5.07
N GLU A 259 14.74 -2.03 -3.96
CA GLU A 259 15.71 -0.92 -3.95
C GLU A 259 17.12 -1.35 -3.53
N LEU A 260 17.26 -2.32 -2.61
CA LEU A 260 18.55 -2.63 -1.96
C LEU A 260 19.26 -3.86 -2.54
N ARG A 261 18.80 -4.44 -3.65
CA ARG A 261 19.38 -5.68 -4.21
C ARG A 261 20.84 -5.55 -4.65
N GLN A 262 21.31 -4.35 -4.95
CA GLN A 262 22.69 -4.07 -5.34
C GLN A 262 23.42 -3.21 -4.29
N LEU A 263 22.96 -3.27 -3.03
CA LEU A 263 23.53 -2.51 -1.92
C LEU A 263 25.03 -2.76 -1.78
N ARG A 264 25.80 -1.68 -1.75
CA ARG A 264 27.24 -1.62 -1.46
C ARG A 264 27.58 -0.70 -0.29
N GLU A 265 26.60 0.00 0.28
CA GLU A 265 26.75 0.93 1.40
C GLU A 265 26.88 0.17 2.74
N PRO A 266 28.07 0.15 3.35
CA PRO A 266 28.31 -0.60 4.58
C PRO A 266 27.75 0.09 5.84
N ARG A 267 27.48 1.40 5.81
CA ARG A 267 26.96 2.14 6.98
C ARG A 267 25.55 1.74 7.38
N LEU A 268 24.77 1.14 6.47
CA LEU A 268 23.48 0.54 6.84
C LEU A 268 23.65 -0.52 7.94
N PHE A 269 24.76 -1.26 7.91
CA PHE A 269 25.11 -2.29 8.89
C PHE A 269 25.68 -1.73 10.20
N ASP A 270 25.74 -0.40 10.38
CA ASP A 270 25.94 0.20 11.70
C ASP A 270 24.68 0.04 12.57
N HIS A 271 23.53 -0.24 11.95
CA HIS A 271 22.25 -0.37 12.61
C HIS A 271 21.70 -1.81 12.59
N VAL A 272 21.94 -2.56 11.51
CA VAL A 272 21.42 -3.92 11.32
C VAL A 272 22.53 -4.93 11.10
N ASP A 273 22.31 -6.20 11.42
CA ASP A 273 23.34 -7.24 11.31
C ASP A 273 23.24 -8.03 9.99
N VAL A 274 22.00 -8.26 9.52
CA VAL A 274 21.72 -9.07 8.34
C VAL A 274 20.58 -8.45 7.55
N ILE A 275 20.65 -8.54 6.22
CA ILE A 275 19.54 -8.22 5.32
C ILE A 275 19.12 -9.50 4.61
N THR A 276 17.83 -9.79 4.52
CA THR A 276 17.33 -10.96 3.77
C THR A 276 16.50 -10.53 2.58
N LEU A 277 16.64 -11.24 1.45
CA LEU A 277 15.90 -10.98 0.22
C LEU A 277 14.88 -12.08 -0.10
N ASP A 278 13.91 -11.69 -0.92
CA ASP A 278 12.76 -12.43 -1.45
C ASP A 278 11.80 -12.90 -0.35
N GLY A 279 11.08 -14.00 -0.57
CA GLY A 279 10.26 -14.65 0.47
C GLY A 279 11.12 -14.97 1.70
N GLY A 280 10.71 -14.44 2.85
CA GLY A 280 11.49 -14.47 4.10
C GLY A 280 11.56 -15.85 4.75
N GLU A 281 10.69 -16.78 4.37
CA GLU A 281 10.55 -18.11 4.99
C GLU A 281 11.88 -18.88 4.99
N ARG A 282 12.47 -19.12 3.81
CA ARG A 282 13.74 -19.86 3.67
C ARG A 282 14.95 -19.08 4.24
N PRO A 283 15.17 -17.79 3.91
CA PRO A 283 16.27 -17.00 4.45
C PRO A 283 16.27 -16.93 5.98
N LEU A 284 15.09 -16.79 6.60
CA LEU A 284 14.99 -16.71 8.05
C LEU A 284 15.24 -18.05 8.73
N LEU A 285 14.78 -19.17 8.17
CA LEU A 285 15.17 -20.50 8.69
C LEU A 285 16.69 -20.68 8.65
N ALA A 286 17.33 -20.33 7.53
CA ALA A 286 18.79 -20.39 7.41
C ALA A 286 19.49 -19.47 8.44
N LEU A 287 18.98 -18.25 8.64
CA LEU A 287 19.52 -17.34 9.65
C LEU A 287 19.36 -17.89 11.07
N ILE A 288 18.20 -18.44 11.40
CA ILE A 288 17.91 -19.00 12.73
C ILE A 288 18.81 -20.21 13.01
N GLU A 289 18.95 -21.13 12.06
CA GLU A 289 19.89 -22.26 12.17
C GLU A 289 21.33 -21.78 12.35
N HIS A 290 21.72 -20.69 11.69
CA HIS A 290 23.04 -20.09 11.86
C HIS A 290 23.24 -19.53 13.27
N LEU A 291 22.27 -18.78 13.79
CA LEU A 291 22.30 -18.24 15.16
C LEU A 291 22.30 -19.34 16.23
N GLN A 292 21.75 -20.52 15.91
CA GLN A 292 21.79 -21.70 16.78
C GLN A 292 23.10 -22.51 16.65
N GLY A 293 24.02 -22.11 15.77
CA GLY A 293 25.28 -22.83 15.51
C GLY A 293 25.11 -24.12 14.70
N GLN A 294 23.95 -24.33 14.06
CA GLN A 294 23.63 -25.50 13.25
C GLN A 294 23.99 -25.31 11.77
N ARG A 295 24.21 -24.05 11.35
CA ARG A 295 24.56 -23.66 9.98
C ARG A 295 25.72 -22.67 9.99
N SER A 296 26.66 -22.83 9.06
CA SER A 296 27.74 -21.85 8.88
C SER A 296 27.24 -20.59 8.15
N ARG A 297 27.96 -19.48 8.31
CA ARG A 297 27.59 -18.19 7.70
C ARG A 297 27.53 -18.27 6.17
N GLU A 298 28.44 -19.02 5.56
CA GLU A 298 28.54 -19.21 4.11
C GLU A 298 27.35 -19.98 3.52
N ARG A 299 26.56 -20.63 4.39
CA ARG A 299 25.37 -21.39 4.03
C ARG A 299 24.07 -20.61 4.22
N LEU A 300 24.12 -19.31 4.50
CA LEU A 300 22.95 -18.45 4.52
C LEU A 300 22.30 -18.35 3.12
N VAL A 301 20.99 -18.19 3.07
CA VAL A 301 20.22 -18.14 1.82
C VAL A 301 19.76 -16.70 1.59
N ARG A 302 20.23 -16.09 0.48
CA ARG A 302 19.84 -14.74 0.04
C ARG A 302 19.98 -13.68 1.15
N ALA A 303 21.13 -13.70 1.80
CA ALA A 303 21.47 -12.78 2.86
C ALA A 303 22.52 -11.76 2.39
N MET A 304 22.46 -10.54 2.90
CA MET A 304 23.58 -9.60 2.85
C MET A 304 24.08 -9.33 4.26
N VAL A 305 25.39 -9.23 4.39
CA VAL A 305 26.08 -9.01 5.66
C VAL A 305 27.26 -8.06 5.45
N ARG A 306 27.73 -7.43 6.52
CA ARG A 306 29.01 -6.73 6.50
C ARG A 306 30.17 -7.67 6.81
N GLU A 307 31.19 -7.66 5.97
CA GLU A 307 32.43 -8.42 6.14
C GLU A 307 33.61 -7.58 5.65
N ASP A 308 34.68 -7.50 6.44
CA ASP A 308 35.88 -6.70 6.14
C ASP A 308 35.59 -5.25 5.73
N GLY A 309 34.56 -4.65 6.33
CA GLY A 309 34.12 -3.26 6.07
C GLY A 309 33.30 -3.08 4.79
N ALA A 310 33.01 -4.16 4.05
CA ALA A 310 32.23 -4.13 2.81
C ALA A 310 30.93 -4.94 2.94
N VAL A 311 29.96 -4.65 2.07
CA VAL A 311 28.72 -5.44 1.95
C VAL A 311 29.02 -6.70 1.13
N ARG A 312 28.74 -7.87 1.70
CA ARG A 312 28.86 -9.16 1.03
C ARG A 312 27.49 -9.82 0.90
N GLN A 313 27.17 -10.26 -0.31
CA GLN A 313 26.01 -11.10 -0.58
C GLN A 313 26.38 -12.57 -0.41
N ILE A 314 25.52 -13.32 0.27
CA ILE A 314 25.66 -14.74 0.53
C ILE A 314 24.39 -15.43 0.04
N HIS A 315 24.58 -16.41 -0.84
CA HIS A 315 23.49 -17.24 -1.33
C HIS A 315 23.93 -18.70 -1.45
N TRP A 316 23.50 -19.49 -0.49
CA TRP A 316 23.52 -20.94 -0.60
C TRP A 316 22.33 -21.41 -1.43
N PRO A 317 22.54 -22.24 -2.47
CA PRO A 317 21.46 -22.71 -3.31
C PRO A 317 20.61 -23.73 -2.55
N GLU A 318 19.40 -23.32 -2.15
CA GLU A 318 18.43 -24.13 -1.43
C GLU A 318 17.03 -23.80 -1.95
N PRO A 319 16.14 -24.79 -2.16
CA PRO A 319 14.80 -24.53 -2.67
C PRO A 319 13.97 -23.71 -1.68
N ASP A 320 13.09 -22.88 -2.23
CA ASP A 320 12.13 -22.13 -1.44
C ASP A 320 11.09 -23.04 -0.78
N ILE A 321 10.38 -22.48 0.20
CA ILE A 321 9.26 -23.16 0.83
C ILE A 321 8.07 -23.13 -0.14
N PRO A 322 7.48 -24.29 -0.50
CA PRO A 322 6.30 -24.33 -1.35
C PRO A 322 5.16 -23.50 -0.74
N PHE A 323 4.37 -22.81 -1.58
CA PHE A 323 3.33 -21.91 -1.10
C PHE A 323 2.24 -22.59 -0.23
N ASP A 324 1.97 -23.88 -0.44
CA ASP A 324 1.07 -24.66 0.43
C ASP A 324 1.67 -24.88 1.84
N GLU A 325 3.00 -24.83 1.99
CA GLU A 325 3.76 -25.14 3.22
C GLU A 325 4.20 -23.90 4.02
N VAL A 326 3.87 -22.69 3.58
CA VAL A 326 4.19 -21.44 4.32
C VAL A 326 3.32 -21.25 5.57
N GLY A 327 2.32 -22.11 5.78
CA GLY A 327 1.44 -22.07 6.94
C GLY A 327 0.34 -21.01 6.84
N THR A 328 -0.34 -20.79 7.97
CA THR A 328 -1.44 -19.81 8.10
C THR A 328 -0.89 -18.54 8.77
N PRO A 329 -1.12 -17.33 8.21
CA PRO A 329 -0.83 -16.08 8.89
C PRO A 329 -1.58 -15.99 10.23
N THR A 330 -0.96 -15.39 11.24
CA THR A 330 -1.58 -15.16 12.56
C THR A 330 -1.51 -13.68 12.91
N TRP A 331 -2.63 -13.14 13.38
CA TRP A 331 -2.76 -11.80 13.94
C TRP A 331 -2.68 -11.80 15.47
N ASP A 332 -2.49 -12.96 16.08
CA ASP A 332 -2.19 -13.06 17.51
C ASP A 332 -0.98 -12.19 17.88
N GLY A 333 -1.09 -11.49 19.01
CA GLY A 333 -0.13 -10.47 19.46
C GLY A 333 -0.38 -9.06 18.93
N LEU A 334 -1.20 -8.86 17.89
CA LEU A 334 -1.54 -7.54 17.38
C LEU A 334 -2.82 -6.99 18.04
N PRO A 335 -2.88 -5.68 18.39
CA PRO A 335 -4.01 -5.10 19.08
C PRO A 335 -5.16 -4.78 18.12
N LEU A 336 -5.77 -5.82 17.56
CA LEU A 336 -6.75 -5.76 16.47
C LEU A 336 -7.94 -4.81 16.67
N ALA A 337 -8.36 -4.57 17.92
CA ALA A 337 -9.44 -3.64 18.28
C ALA A 337 -9.00 -2.16 18.36
N LYS A 338 -7.70 -1.87 18.23
CA LYS A 338 -7.14 -0.51 18.34
C LYS A 338 -6.83 0.15 16.99
N TYR A 339 -6.97 -0.56 15.88
CA TYR A 339 -6.81 0.02 14.54
C TYR A 339 -7.94 1.02 14.24
N LEU A 340 -7.64 2.03 13.42
CA LEU A 340 -8.51 3.17 13.15
C LEU A 340 -9.28 2.99 11.85
N SER A 341 -10.60 3.15 11.86
CA SER A 341 -11.42 3.18 10.63
C SER A 341 -11.42 4.59 10.06
N LEU A 342 -10.48 4.87 9.13
CA LEU A 342 -10.31 6.17 8.51
C LEU A 342 -11.11 6.24 7.19
N LEU A 343 -11.56 7.43 6.81
CA LEU A 343 -12.34 7.62 5.59
C LEU A 343 -11.88 8.87 4.84
N ASP A 344 -10.87 8.69 3.97
CA ASP A 344 -10.31 9.80 3.18
C ASP A 344 -11.17 10.19 1.98
N MET A 345 -11.84 9.21 1.35
CA MET A 345 -12.69 9.42 0.17
C MET A 345 -14.05 8.77 0.35
N LEU A 346 -15.07 9.41 -0.22
CA LEU A 346 -16.46 8.97 -0.06
C LEU A 346 -16.86 7.86 -1.04
N ASN A 347 -16.13 7.67 -2.15
CA ASN A 347 -16.39 6.62 -3.13
C ASN A 347 -16.37 5.22 -2.46
N PRO A 348 -17.45 4.41 -2.56
CA PRO A 348 -17.56 3.11 -1.89
C PRO A 348 -16.41 2.14 -2.15
N MET A 349 -15.83 2.16 -3.36
CA MET A 349 -14.69 1.32 -3.71
C MET A 349 -13.44 1.75 -2.94
N HIS A 350 -13.13 3.06 -2.91
CA HIS A 350 -11.96 3.60 -2.20
C HIS A 350 -12.00 3.36 -0.68
N ARG A 351 -13.18 3.17 -0.11
CA ARG A 351 -13.33 2.83 1.31
C ARG A 351 -12.68 1.51 1.66
N LEU A 352 -12.65 0.54 0.76
CA LEU A 352 -12.11 -0.79 1.05
C LEU A 352 -10.63 -0.76 1.50
N TRP A 353 -9.87 0.28 1.13
CA TRP A 353 -8.47 0.43 1.55
C TRP A 353 -8.28 1.11 2.90
N SER A 354 -9.24 1.93 3.35
CA SER A 354 -9.09 2.83 4.52
C SER A 354 -10.10 2.56 5.63
N ASP A 355 -11.29 2.09 5.26
CA ASP A 355 -12.39 1.78 6.16
C ASP A 355 -12.33 0.32 6.64
N GLY A 356 -12.29 0.17 7.97
CA GLY A 356 -12.29 -1.11 8.64
C GLY A 356 -11.00 -1.91 8.45
N ARG A 357 -11.04 -3.13 8.98
CA ARG A 357 -9.96 -4.11 8.91
C ARG A 357 -10.35 -5.23 7.95
N TRP A 358 -9.38 -5.63 7.11
CA TRP A 358 -9.51 -6.78 6.22
C TRP A 358 -8.42 -7.79 6.53
N ASN A 359 -8.80 -9.05 6.74
CA ASN A 359 -7.83 -10.14 6.86
C ASN A 359 -7.10 -10.27 5.53
N LYS A 360 -5.77 -10.20 5.56
CA LYS A 360 -4.93 -10.23 4.35
C LYS A 360 -4.52 -11.67 4.05
N LEU A 361 -4.91 -12.20 2.90
CA LEU A 361 -4.52 -13.53 2.45
C LEU A 361 -4.04 -13.47 0.99
N THR A 362 -3.15 -14.35 0.54
CA THR A 362 -2.84 -14.53 -0.88
C THR A 362 -3.45 -15.84 -1.39
N VAL A 363 -3.97 -15.83 -2.61
CA VAL A 363 -4.49 -17.02 -3.30
C VAL A 363 -3.36 -17.76 -4.02
N ALA A 364 -2.36 -17.02 -4.49
CA ALA A 364 -1.14 -17.50 -5.10
C ALA A 364 0.06 -16.59 -4.74
N HIS A 365 1.25 -17.19 -4.71
CA HIS A 365 2.51 -16.46 -4.80
C HIS A 365 2.85 -16.21 -6.28
N GLY A 366 3.44 -15.06 -6.59
CA GLY A 366 3.81 -14.71 -7.96
C GLY A 366 2.66 -14.26 -8.85
N CYS A 367 2.99 -13.95 -10.11
CA CYS A 367 2.02 -13.62 -11.14
C CYS A 367 2.01 -14.68 -12.24
N TYR A 368 0.87 -15.30 -12.52
CA TYR A 368 0.73 -16.29 -13.59
C TYR A 368 0.93 -15.71 -15.00
N TRP A 369 0.84 -14.38 -15.16
CA TRP A 369 1.05 -13.71 -16.45
C TRP A 369 2.54 -13.45 -16.74
N LYS A 370 3.29 -12.89 -15.77
CA LYS A 370 4.76 -12.67 -15.80
C LYS A 370 5.32 -12.11 -17.13
N LYS A 371 4.57 -11.26 -17.83
CA LYS A 371 4.93 -10.76 -19.16
C LYS A 371 4.81 -9.25 -19.32
N CYS A 372 4.19 -8.55 -18.36
CA CYS A 372 4.05 -7.11 -18.43
C CYS A 372 5.42 -6.43 -18.46
N SER A 373 5.67 -5.57 -19.43
CA SER A 373 6.99 -4.94 -19.62
C SER A 373 7.33 -3.87 -18.58
N PHE A 374 6.35 -3.42 -17.80
CA PHE A 374 6.53 -2.46 -16.70
C PHE A 374 6.65 -3.12 -15.32
N CYS A 375 6.36 -4.42 -15.19
CA CYS A 375 6.47 -5.13 -13.91
C CYS A 375 7.90 -5.63 -13.70
N ASP A 376 8.29 -5.83 -12.44
CA ASP A 376 9.58 -6.44 -12.07
C ASP A 376 9.58 -7.97 -12.28
N VAL A 377 9.35 -8.42 -13.52
CA VAL A 377 9.14 -9.84 -13.87
C VAL A 377 10.32 -10.76 -13.54
N SER A 378 11.48 -10.18 -13.22
CA SER A 378 12.69 -10.87 -12.79
C SER A 378 12.76 -11.14 -11.28
N LEU A 379 11.96 -10.44 -10.46
CA LEU A 379 11.98 -10.56 -9.01
C LEU A 379 11.06 -11.67 -8.50
N ASP A 380 11.40 -12.30 -7.37
CA ASP A 380 10.72 -13.50 -6.84
C ASP A 380 9.19 -13.32 -6.71
N TYR A 381 8.76 -12.17 -6.18
CA TYR A 381 7.35 -11.87 -5.90
C TYR A 381 6.47 -11.83 -7.16
N ILE A 382 7.04 -11.66 -8.35
CA ILE A 382 6.34 -11.80 -9.65
C ILE A 382 6.70 -13.12 -10.33
N SER A 383 7.98 -13.48 -10.27
CA SER A 383 8.59 -14.45 -11.17
C SER A 383 8.35 -15.91 -10.78
N ARG A 384 8.15 -16.19 -9.49
CA ARG A 384 7.89 -17.52 -8.94
C ARG A 384 6.39 -17.67 -8.73
N TYR A 385 5.70 -18.29 -9.70
CA TYR A 385 4.26 -18.51 -9.60
C TYR A 385 3.93 -19.85 -8.95
N GLU A 386 3.20 -19.81 -7.84
CA GLU A 386 2.71 -20.99 -7.11
C GLU A 386 1.31 -20.69 -6.58
N ALA A 387 0.31 -21.48 -6.97
CA ALA A 387 -1.04 -21.37 -6.44
C ALA A 387 -1.26 -22.38 -5.32
N ALA A 388 -2.00 -21.99 -4.27
CA ALA A 388 -2.39 -22.92 -3.22
C ALA A 388 -3.60 -23.74 -3.63
N ASN A 389 -3.73 -24.92 -3.03
CA ASN A 389 -4.93 -25.72 -3.14
C ASN A 389 -6.12 -25.01 -2.47
N ALA A 390 -7.31 -25.07 -3.10
CA ALA A 390 -8.51 -24.40 -2.57
C ALA A 390 -8.88 -24.88 -1.15
N SER A 391 -8.69 -26.17 -0.85
CA SER A 391 -8.91 -26.71 0.50
C SER A 391 -7.98 -26.06 1.53
N VAL A 392 -6.70 -25.90 1.21
CA VAL A 392 -5.70 -25.25 2.08
C VAL A 392 -6.06 -23.78 2.29
N LEU A 393 -6.49 -23.08 1.24
CA LEU A 393 -6.94 -21.69 1.36
C LEU A 393 -8.16 -21.56 2.27
N VAL A 394 -9.15 -22.45 2.15
CA VAL A 394 -10.34 -22.40 3.02
C VAL A 394 -10.01 -22.82 4.46
N ASP A 395 -9.09 -23.78 4.67
CA ASP A 395 -8.59 -24.11 6.02
C ASP A 395 -7.93 -22.88 6.68
N ARG A 396 -7.12 -22.12 5.91
CA ARG A 396 -6.51 -20.87 6.36
C ARG A 396 -7.60 -19.83 6.68
N ILE A 397 -8.58 -19.64 5.80
CA ILE A 397 -9.70 -18.71 6.01
C ILE A 397 -10.44 -19.03 7.31
N GLU A 398 -10.82 -20.30 7.53
CA GLU A 398 -11.56 -20.73 8.72
C GLU A 398 -10.75 -20.49 10.00
N THR A 399 -9.44 -20.80 9.97
CA THR A 399 -8.52 -20.53 11.08
C THR A 399 -8.46 -19.04 11.41
N ILE A 400 -8.33 -18.19 10.39
CA ILE A 400 -8.24 -16.74 10.54
C ILE A 400 -9.57 -16.15 11.04
N VAL A 401 -10.70 -16.64 10.55
CA VAL A 401 -12.03 -16.24 11.05
C VAL A 401 -12.17 -16.60 12.53
N ALA A 402 -11.77 -17.81 12.91
CA ALA A 402 -11.82 -18.25 14.30
C ALA A 402 -10.91 -17.43 15.23
N GLU A 403 -9.71 -17.06 14.77
CA GLU A 403 -8.77 -16.23 15.54
C GLU A 403 -9.23 -14.77 15.65
N THR A 404 -9.68 -14.20 14.54
CA THR A 404 -9.87 -12.74 14.42
C THR A 404 -11.31 -12.28 14.64
N GLY A 405 -12.27 -13.20 14.61
CA GLY A 405 -13.71 -12.95 14.67
C GLY A 405 -14.27 -12.22 13.44
N GLN A 406 -13.49 -12.07 12.37
CA GLN A 406 -13.88 -11.31 11.17
C GLN A 406 -13.90 -12.18 9.92
N THR A 407 -14.92 -11.96 9.09
CA THR A 407 -15.17 -12.68 7.83
C THR A 407 -14.80 -11.89 6.57
N GLY A 408 -14.23 -10.69 6.73
CA GLY A 408 -13.77 -9.84 5.64
C GLY A 408 -12.34 -10.16 5.22
N PHE A 409 -12.10 -10.42 3.93
CA PHE A 409 -10.78 -10.70 3.37
C PHE A 409 -10.38 -9.72 2.26
N HIS A 410 -9.12 -9.32 2.25
CA HIS A 410 -8.49 -8.67 1.09
C HIS A 410 -7.40 -9.59 0.55
N PHE A 411 -7.61 -10.09 -0.66
CA PHE A 411 -6.64 -10.91 -1.36
C PHE A 411 -5.56 -10.04 -1.99
N VAL A 412 -4.34 -10.12 -1.45
CA VAL A 412 -3.20 -9.24 -1.78
C VAL A 412 -2.29 -9.81 -2.87
N ASP A 413 -2.82 -10.68 -3.73
CA ASP A 413 -2.13 -11.23 -4.88
C ASP A 413 -1.65 -10.13 -5.84
N GLU A 414 -0.57 -10.42 -6.56
CA GLU A 414 -0.12 -9.61 -7.71
C GLU A 414 -1.15 -9.65 -8.85
N ALA A 415 -1.73 -10.83 -9.08
CA ALA A 415 -2.91 -11.03 -9.90
C ALA A 415 -3.55 -12.39 -9.53
N ALA A 416 -4.66 -12.37 -8.80
CA ALA A 416 -5.35 -13.57 -8.37
C ALA A 416 -5.81 -14.41 -9.60
N PRO A 417 -5.41 -15.68 -9.72
CA PRO A 417 -5.68 -16.47 -10.91
C PRO A 417 -7.18 -16.85 -11.04
N PRO A 418 -7.82 -16.67 -12.21
CA PRO A 418 -9.25 -16.98 -12.37
C PRO A 418 -9.63 -18.42 -11.99
N LYS A 419 -8.75 -19.39 -12.31
CA LYS A 419 -8.97 -20.80 -11.98
C LYS A 419 -8.90 -21.06 -10.48
N ALA A 420 -7.95 -20.42 -9.78
CA ALA A 420 -7.80 -20.55 -8.34
C ALA A 420 -8.98 -19.89 -7.61
N LEU A 421 -9.41 -18.69 -8.06
CA LEU A 421 -10.60 -18.01 -7.54
C LEU A 421 -11.88 -18.85 -7.75
N LYS A 422 -12.02 -19.50 -8.91
CA LYS A 422 -13.15 -20.42 -9.15
C LYS A 422 -13.12 -21.59 -8.16
N ALA A 423 -11.96 -22.25 -8.00
CA ALA A 423 -11.83 -23.39 -7.10
C ALA A 423 -12.06 -22.98 -5.63
N LEU A 424 -11.58 -21.80 -5.23
CA LEU A 424 -11.86 -21.20 -3.93
C LEU A 424 -13.36 -20.98 -3.73
N ALA A 425 -14.05 -20.40 -4.72
CA ALA A 425 -15.49 -20.20 -4.68
C ALA A 425 -16.27 -21.51 -4.55
N ASP A 426 -15.90 -22.53 -5.34
CA ASP A 426 -16.49 -23.87 -5.25
C ASP A 426 -16.31 -24.46 -3.82
N GLU A 427 -15.12 -24.33 -3.24
CA GLU A 427 -14.79 -24.89 -1.92
C GLU A 427 -15.50 -24.15 -0.77
N LEU A 428 -15.56 -22.80 -0.81
CA LEU A 428 -16.31 -21.99 0.15
C LEU A 428 -17.79 -22.39 0.17
N GLN A 429 -18.40 -22.54 -1.01
CA GLN A 429 -19.79 -22.96 -1.16
C GLN A 429 -20.00 -24.39 -0.66
N ARG A 430 -19.07 -25.31 -0.96
CA ARG A 430 -19.14 -26.70 -0.51
C ARG A 430 -19.11 -26.82 1.02
N ARG A 431 -18.33 -25.97 1.70
CA ARG A 431 -18.24 -25.95 3.17
C ARG A 431 -19.31 -25.09 3.86
N GLY A 432 -19.96 -24.20 3.12
CA GLY A 432 -20.86 -23.19 3.70
C GLY A 432 -20.11 -22.07 4.44
N THR A 433 -18.85 -21.84 4.08
CA THR A 433 -17.98 -20.84 4.71
C THR A 433 -18.22 -19.47 4.09
N GLY A 434 -19.06 -18.67 4.75
CA GLY A 434 -19.44 -17.33 4.27
C GLY A 434 -18.38 -16.27 4.62
N ILE A 435 -17.82 -15.64 3.60
CA ILE A 435 -16.89 -14.50 3.72
C ILE A 435 -17.30 -13.35 2.81
N SER A 436 -16.78 -12.15 3.04
CA SER A 436 -16.80 -11.06 2.07
C SER A 436 -15.38 -10.77 1.65
N TRP A 437 -15.11 -10.65 0.35
CA TRP A 437 -13.75 -10.48 -0.12
C TRP A 437 -13.61 -9.57 -1.33
N TRP A 438 -12.42 -8.99 -1.47
CA TRP A 438 -11.99 -8.26 -2.64
C TRP A 438 -10.50 -8.49 -2.89
N GLY A 439 -10.02 -8.22 -4.11
CA GLY A 439 -8.60 -8.38 -4.42
C GLY A 439 -8.23 -8.02 -5.85
N ASN A 440 -6.93 -8.13 -6.14
CA ASN A 440 -6.35 -7.76 -7.43
C ASN A 440 -6.47 -8.88 -8.45
N ILE A 441 -6.95 -8.55 -9.65
CA ILE A 441 -7.05 -9.44 -10.80
C ILE A 441 -6.48 -8.79 -12.06
N ARG A 442 -6.25 -9.61 -13.08
CA ARG A 442 -6.06 -9.14 -14.45
C ARG A 442 -7.37 -9.28 -15.22
N PHE A 443 -7.84 -8.22 -15.88
CA PHE A 443 -9.10 -8.22 -16.64
C PHE A 443 -9.04 -9.07 -17.93
N GLU A 444 -9.08 -10.38 -17.77
CA GLU A 444 -8.90 -11.36 -18.84
C GLU A 444 -10.16 -12.13 -19.23
N LYS A 445 -10.17 -12.67 -20.45
CA LYS A 445 -11.33 -13.37 -21.03
C LYS A 445 -11.85 -14.57 -20.24
N THR A 446 -11.05 -15.14 -19.33
CA THR A 446 -11.47 -16.26 -18.48
C THR A 446 -12.58 -15.83 -17.50
N PHE A 447 -12.65 -14.54 -17.14
CA PHE A 447 -13.75 -13.96 -16.39
C PHE A 447 -14.99 -13.77 -17.27
N THR A 448 -15.71 -14.87 -17.49
CA THR A 448 -17.02 -14.85 -18.14
C THR A 448 -18.08 -14.29 -17.20
N PRO A 449 -19.23 -13.79 -17.71
CA PRO A 449 -20.33 -13.33 -16.85
C PRO A 449 -20.83 -14.38 -15.85
N ALA A 450 -20.76 -15.67 -16.20
CA ALA A 450 -21.09 -16.76 -15.29
C ALA A 450 -20.08 -16.90 -14.15
N LEU A 451 -18.78 -16.77 -14.44
CA LEU A 451 -17.74 -16.78 -13.42
C LEU A 451 -17.84 -15.53 -12.53
N CYS A 452 -18.08 -14.34 -13.08
CA CYS A 452 -18.27 -13.12 -12.28
C CYS A 452 -19.42 -13.28 -11.27
N ARG A 453 -20.57 -13.83 -11.69
CA ARG A 453 -21.68 -14.15 -10.77
C ARG A 453 -21.29 -15.19 -9.73
N GLN A 454 -20.61 -16.26 -10.13
CA GLN A 454 -20.15 -17.27 -9.18
C GLN A 454 -19.23 -16.68 -8.10
N LEU A 455 -18.34 -15.76 -8.47
CA LEU A 455 -17.46 -15.09 -7.52
C LEU A 455 -18.25 -14.14 -6.61
N ALA A 456 -19.25 -13.42 -7.13
CA ALA A 456 -20.16 -12.60 -6.32
C ALA A 456 -20.92 -13.47 -5.29
N ASP A 457 -21.45 -14.61 -5.73
CA ASP A 457 -22.18 -15.57 -4.87
C ASP A 457 -21.27 -16.19 -3.80
N SER A 458 -19.95 -16.25 -4.00
CA SER A 458 -18.98 -16.68 -2.99
C SER A 458 -18.51 -15.57 -2.05
N GLY A 459 -19.03 -14.34 -2.22
CA GLY A 459 -18.74 -13.20 -1.36
C GLY A 459 -17.81 -12.15 -1.98
N CYS A 460 -17.50 -12.21 -3.27
CA CYS A 460 -16.74 -11.15 -3.93
C CYS A 460 -17.55 -9.86 -3.97
N ILE A 461 -17.07 -8.82 -3.29
CA ILE A 461 -17.73 -7.50 -3.27
C ILE A 461 -17.04 -6.49 -4.18
N ALA A 462 -15.76 -6.71 -4.49
CA ALA A 462 -15.01 -5.84 -5.35
C ALA A 462 -13.80 -6.53 -6.00
N VAL A 463 -13.40 -6.01 -7.16
CA VAL A 463 -12.15 -6.37 -7.82
C VAL A 463 -11.39 -5.12 -8.25
N THR A 464 -10.07 -5.19 -8.11
CA THR A 464 -9.13 -4.19 -8.61
C THR A 464 -8.35 -4.81 -9.74
N GLY A 465 -8.01 -4.04 -10.77
CA GLY A 465 -7.23 -4.58 -11.87
C GLY A 465 -6.59 -3.53 -12.74
N GLY A 466 -5.43 -3.88 -13.28
CA GLY A 466 -4.70 -3.04 -14.22
C GLY A 466 -5.33 -3.06 -15.61
N LEU A 467 -5.97 -1.95 -16.00
CA LEU A 467 -6.17 -1.61 -17.41
C LEU A 467 -4.88 -0.99 -17.97
N GLU A 468 -4.09 -0.30 -17.13
CA GLU A 468 -2.88 0.43 -17.47
C GLU A 468 -3.16 1.56 -18.47
N VAL A 469 -3.26 1.27 -19.76
CA VAL A 469 -3.59 2.30 -20.75
C VAL A 469 -4.77 1.83 -21.57
N ALA A 470 -5.80 2.67 -21.68
CA ALA A 470 -6.91 2.43 -22.59
C ALA A 470 -6.51 2.71 -24.06
N SER A 471 -5.47 2.03 -24.56
CA SER A 471 -4.96 2.11 -25.93
C SER A 471 -4.40 0.74 -26.34
N ASP A 472 -5.00 0.08 -27.34
CA ASP A 472 -4.57 -1.26 -27.75
C ASP A 472 -3.12 -1.30 -28.26
N ARG A 473 -2.64 -0.19 -28.85
CA ARG A 473 -1.24 -0.04 -29.27
C ARG A 473 -0.30 -0.17 -28.06
N LEU A 474 -0.59 0.57 -26.99
CA LEU A 474 0.23 0.59 -25.79
C LEU A 474 0.05 -0.70 -24.98
N LEU A 475 -1.15 -1.28 -24.92
CA LEU A 475 -1.38 -2.59 -24.31
C LEU A 475 -0.57 -3.72 -24.99
N ALA A 476 -0.44 -3.67 -26.31
CA ALA A 476 0.39 -4.59 -27.07
C ALA A 476 1.88 -4.40 -26.76
N LEU A 477 2.37 -3.15 -26.75
CA LEU A 477 3.75 -2.82 -26.37
C LEU A 477 4.05 -3.21 -24.91
N MET A 478 3.08 -3.09 -24.02
CA MET A 478 3.18 -3.53 -22.62
C MET A 478 3.20 -5.05 -22.45
N ALA A 479 2.90 -5.82 -23.51
CA ALA A 479 2.60 -7.25 -23.45
C ALA A 479 1.54 -7.57 -22.37
N LYS A 480 0.54 -6.69 -22.20
CA LYS A 480 -0.52 -6.89 -21.21
C LYS A 480 -1.43 -8.06 -21.59
N GLY A 481 -1.55 -8.37 -22.88
CA GLY A 481 -2.30 -9.52 -23.42
C GLY A 481 -3.82 -9.39 -23.32
N VAL A 482 -4.33 -8.16 -23.29
CA VAL A 482 -5.76 -7.82 -23.26
C VAL A 482 -6.04 -6.70 -24.27
N THR A 483 -7.29 -6.54 -24.67
CA THR A 483 -7.76 -5.39 -25.46
C THR A 483 -8.75 -4.56 -24.64
N VAL A 484 -8.93 -3.29 -25.00
CA VAL A 484 -9.88 -2.40 -24.28
C VAL A 484 -11.30 -2.99 -24.28
N GLU A 485 -11.73 -3.59 -25.39
CA GLU A 485 -13.05 -4.18 -25.53
C GLU A 485 -13.23 -5.44 -24.68
N GLN A 486 -12.17 -6.25 -24.54
CA GLN A 486 -12.18 -7.38 -23.61
C GLN A 486 -12.31 -6.89 -22.17
N VAL A 487 -11.55 -5.86 -21.78
CA VAL A 487 -11.62 -5.27 -20.44
C VAL A 487 -13.02 -4.74 -20.17
N ALA A 488 -13.64 -4.04 -21.14
CA ALA A 488 -15.02 -3.56 -21.01
C ALA A 488 -16.01 -4.70 -20.71
N ARG A 489 -15.96 -5.82 -21.45
CA ARG A 489 -16.85 -6.96 -21.21
C ARG A 489 -16.63 -7.62 -19.84
N VAL A 490 -15.38 -7.80 -19.43
CA VAL A 490 -15.03 -8.40 -18.13
C VAL A 490 -15.50 -7.53 -16.98
N THR A 491 -15.18 -6.24 -17.03
CA THR A 491 -15.54 -5.26 -15.99
C THR A 491 -17.06 -5.07 -15.90
N LYS A 492 -17.75 -5.02 -17.05
CA LYS A 492 -19.22 -5.05 -17.09
C LYS A 492 -19.80 -6.31 -16.47
N GLY A 493 -19.20 -7.48 -16.73
CA GLY A 493 -19.63 -8.75 -16.13
C GLY A 493 -19.55 -8.76 -14.61
N PHE A 494 -18.54 -8.12 -14.02
CA PHE A 494 -18.45 -7.91 -12.57
C PHE A 494 -19.47 -6.89 -12.06
N ALA A 495 -19.59 -5.74 -12.74
CA ALA A 495 -20.55 -4.70 -12.37
C ALA A 495 -22.01 -5.21 -12.40
N ASP A 496 -22.39 -5.98 -13.43
CA ASP A 496 -23.71 -6.62 -13.53
C ASP A 496 -23.96 -7.69 -12.47
N ALA A 497 -22.89 -8.26 -11.89
CA ALA A 497 -22.97 -9.17 -10.75
C ALA A 497 -23.00 -8.44 -9.40
N GLY A 498 -23.03 -7.11 -9.39
CA GLY A 498 -23.01 -6.29 -8.17
C GLY A 498 -21.63 -6.12 -7.54
N VAL A 499 -20.56 -6.49 -8.25
CA VAL A 499 -19.17 -6.38 -7.78
C VAL A 499 -18.60 -5.02 -8.19
N LEU A 500 -18.06 -4.28 -7.23
CA LEU A 500 -17.39 -3.01 -7.51
C LEU A 500 -16.11 -3.25 -8.31
N VAL A 501 -15.76 -2.31 -9.19
CA VAL A 501 -14.62 -2.46 -10.10
C VAL A 501 -13.77 -1.21 -10.05
N HIS A 502 -12.49 -1.38 -9.69
CA HIS A 502 -11.47 -0.35 -9.74
C HIS A 502 -10.46 -0.63 -10.84
N ALA A 503 -10.17 0.38 -11.66
CA ALA A 503 -9.15 0.30 -12.71
C ALA A 503 -7.87 1.06 -12.32
N TYR A 504 -6.74 0.35 -12.24
CA TYR A 504 -5.44 1.00 -12.25
C TYR A 504 -5.11 1.44 -13.68
N LEU A 505 -4.79 2.74 -13.80
CA LEU A 505 -4.50 3.42 -15.05
C LEU A 505 -3.12 4.07 -14.95
N MET A 506 -2.39 4.08 -16.05
CA MET A 506 -1.01 4.50 -16.17
C MET A 506 -0.91 5.51 -17.31
N TYR A 507 -0.02 6.48 -17.19
CA TYR A 507 0.33 7.38 -18.29
C TYR A 507 1.83 7.70 -18.31
N GLY A 508 2.31 8.10 -19.48
CA GLY A 508 3.72 8.34 -19.78
C GLY A 508 4.56 7.08 -19.95
N PHE A 509 3.94 5.99 -20.41
CA PHE A 509 4.66 4.79 -20.85
C PHE A 509 5.51 5.10 -22.12
N PRO A 510 6.62 4.38 -22.38
CA PRO A 510 7.43 4.56 -23.58
C PRO A 510 6.62 4.73 -24.86
N THR A 511 6.96 5.78 -25.62
CA THR A 511 6.36 6.19 -26.89
C THR A 511 4.91 6.64 -26.80
N GLN A 512 4.38 6.92 -25.61
CA GLN A 512 3.03 7.44 -25.44
C GLN A 512 2.93 8.88 -25.95
N THR A 513 2.01 9.13 -26.89
CA THR A 513 1.79 10.47 -27.42
C THR A 513 0.72 11.23 -26.65
N LEU A 514 0.59 12.54 -26.91
CA LEU A 514 -0.56 13.32 -26.46
C LEU A 514 -1.87 12.72 -26.97
N GLN A 515 -1.91 12.28 -28.23
CA GLN A 515 -3.10 11.67 -28.83
C GLN A 515 -3.52 10.40 -28.08
N ASP A 516 -2.56 9.51 -27.76
CA ASP A 516 -2.85 8.30 -26.98
C ASP A 516 -3.45 8.63 -25.62
N THR A 517 -2.98 9.70 -24.98
CA THR A 517 -3.48 10.12 -23.65
C THR A 517 -4.91 10.66 -23.74
N VAL A 518 -5.22 11.46 -24.76
CA VAL A 518 -6.57 11.97 -25.01
C VAL A 518 -7.53 10.83 -25.35
N ASP A 519 -7.12 9.91 -26.22
CA ASP A 519 -7.92 8.74 -26.60
C ASP A 519 -8.15 7.78 -25.42
N ALA A 520 -7.13 7.58 -24.58
CA ALA A 520 -7.25 6.77 -23.38
C ALA A 520 -8.24 7.41 -22.39
N LEU A 521 -8.19 8.73 -22.18
CA LEU A 521 -9.14 9.41 -21.30
C LEU A 521 -10.58 9.31 -21.83
N GLU A 522 -10.79 9.44 -23.14
CA GLU A 522 -12.10 9.26 -23.76
C GLU A 522 -12.65 7.83 -23.59
N LEU A 523 -11.81 6.81 -23.73
CA LEU A 523 -12.23 5.42 -23.51
C LEU A 523 -12.54 5.16 -22.03
N VAL A 524 -11.77 5.75 -21.12
CA VAL A 524 -12.06 5.66 -19.69
C VAL A 524 -13.38 6.37 -19.35
N ARG A 525 -13.66 7.55 -19.93
CA ARG A 525 -14.97 8.21 -19.81
C ARG A 525 -16.11 7.29 -20.28
N GLN A 526 -15.95 6.63 -21.43
CA GLN A 526 -16.93 5.66 -21.93
C GLN A 526 -17.11 4.47 -20.96
N LEU A 527 -16.04 3.95 -20.35
CA LEU A 527 -16.15 2.87 -19.35
C LEU A 527 -16.96 3.30 -18.11
N PHE A 528 -16.82 4.53 -17.63
CA PHE A 528 -17.67 5.08 -16.57
C PHE A 528 -19.12 5.26 -17.04
N ALA A 529 -19.33 5.85 -18.22
CA ALA A 529 -20.66 6.10 -18.77
C ALA A 529 -21.48 4.81 -19.00
N GLU A 530 -20.81 3.71 -19.38
CA GLU A 530 -21.44 2.40 -19.59
C GLU A 530 -21.51 1.55 -18.31
N GLY A 531 -21.11 2.10 -17.15
CA GLY A 531 -21.13 1.39 -15.87
C GLY A 531 -20.21 0.17 -15.82
N CYS A 532 -19.11 0.18 -16.56
CA CYS A 532 -18.11 -0.88 -16.54
C CYS A 532 -17.21 -0.80 -15.28
N ILE A 533 -16.88 0.42 -14.86
CA ILE A 533 -16.00 0.68 -13.70
C ILE A 533 -16.64 1.68 -12.75
N HIS A 534 -16.34 1.53 -11.46
CA HIS A 534 -16.88 2.37 -10.38
C HIS A 534 -15.83 3.34 -9.83
N SER A 535 -14.57 3.06 -10.13
CA SER A 535 -13.43 3.82 -9.64
C SER A 535 -12.22 3.59 -10.54
N GLY A 536 -11.30 4.54 -10.57
CA GLY A 536 -10.03 4.38 -11.24
C GLY A 536 -8.97 5.32 -10.67
N PHE A 537 -7.72 5.04 -10.98
CA PHE A 537 -6.60 5.84 -10.51
C PHE A 537 -5.50 5.93 -11.57
N PHE A 538 -5.17 7.15 -12.02
CA PHE A 538 -4.03 7.41 -12.89
C PHE A 538 -2.75 7.59 -12.09
N HIS A 539 -1.75 6.76 -12.39
CA HIS A 539 -0.39 6.94 -11.91
C HIS A 539 0.58 7.19 -13.08
N ARG A 540 1.63 7.96 -12.79
CA ARG A 540 2.73 8.16 -13.75
C ARG A 540 3.54 6.87 -13.84
N PHE A 541 3.82 6.41 -15.06
CA PHE A 541 4.75 5.29 -15.28
C PHE A 541 6.13 5.64 -14.71
N ALA A 542 6.68 4.74 -13.90
CA ALA A 542 8.07 4.75 -13.46
C ALA A 542 8.77 3.53 -14.08
N CYS A 543 9.92 3.75 -14.70
CA CYS A 543 10.73 2.67 -15.25
C CYS A 543 11.63 2.14 -14.14
N THR A 544 11.62 0.82 -13.90
CA THR A 544 12.50 0.17 -12.91
C THR A 544 13.62 -0.58 -13.61
N VAL A 545 14.78 -0.72 -12.95
CA VAL A 545 15.92 -1.51 -13.44
C VAL A 545 15.62 -3.02 -13.55
N HIS A 546 14.54 -3.49 -12.92
CA HIS A 546 14.13 -4.90 -12.92
C HIS A 546 13.07 -5.23 -13.97
N SER A 547 12.41 -4.19 -14.52
CA SER A 547 11.38 -4.34 -15.56
C SER A 547 11.97 -4.62 -16.94
N PRO A 548 11.24 -5.31 -17.84
CA PRO A 548 11.68 -5.48 -19.23
C PRO A 548 11.99 -4.16 -19.95
N VAL A 549 11.26 -3.06 -19.66
CA VAL A 549 11.60 -1.73 -20.18
C VAL A 549 12.97 -1.26 -19.69
N GLY A 550 13.29 -1.46 -18.41
CA GLY A 550 14.60 -1.11 -17.85
C GLY A 550 15.74 -2.02 -18.32
N GLN A 551 15.44 -3.27 -18.69
CA GLN A 551 16.44 -4.23 -19.14
C GLN A 551 16.76 -4.12 -20.65
N ASP A 552 15.75 -3.82 -21.47
CA ASP A 552 15.89 -3.65 -22.92
C ASP A 552 15.13 -2.39 -23.40
N PRO A 553 15.58 -1.18 -23.02
CA PRO A 553 14.91 0.08 -23.34
C PRO A 553 14.78 0.35 -24.84
N ALA A 554 15.75 -0.14 -25.63
CA ALA A 554 15.79 0.05 -27.08
C ALA A 554 14.62 -0.65 -27.78
N HIS A 555 14.20 -1.83 -27.30
CA HIS A 555 13.01 -2.52 -27.78
C HIS A 555 11.74 -1.67 -27.65
N TYR A 556 11.67 -0.82 -26.63
CA TYR A 556 10.53 0.07 -26.36
C TYR A 556 10.72 1.47 -26.94
N GLY A 557 11.75 1.70 -27.75
CA GLY A 557 11.99 2.97 -28.43
C GLY A 557 12.46 4.10 -27.51
N VAL A 558 13.01 3.79 -26.34
CA VAL A 558 13.53 4.77 -25.38
C VAL A 558 15.00 4.51 -25.08
N THR A 559 15.69 5.50 -24.52
CA THR A 559 17.05 5.31 -23.99
C THR A 559 17.08 5.65 -22.50
N LEU A 560 17.75 4.84 -21.70
CA LEU A 560 17.86 5.14 -20.27
C LEU A 560 18.82 6.31 -20.05
N LYS A 561 18.48 7.15 -19.08
CA LYS A 561 19.45 8.07 -18.50
C LYS A 561 20.52 7.26 -17.79
N PRO A 562 21.79 7.68 -17.82
CA PRO A 562 22.84 7.02 -17.06
C PRO A 562 22.41 6.85 -15.60
N LEU A 563 22.46 5.62 -15.10
CA LEU A 563 22.23 5.37 -13.69
C LEU A 563 23.34 6.05 -12.90
N PRO A 564 23.02 6.78 -11.82
CA PRO A 564 24.06 7.24 -10.90
C PRO A 564 24.76 6.00 -10.33
N ASP A 565 26.08 6.08 -10.12
CA ASP A 565 26.81 5.06 -9.37
C ASP A 565 26.38 5.14 -7.89
N SER A 566 25.27 4.46 -7.58
CA SER A 566 24.63 4.45 -6.28
C SER A 566 25.17 3.29 -5.44
N PRO A 567 25.78 3.54 -4.27
CA PRO A 567 26.12 2.45 -3.35
C PRO A 567 24.91 2.00 -2.52
N PHE A 568 23.78 2.71 -2.53
CA PHE A 568 22.69 2.50 -1.58
C PHE A 568 21.43 1.90 -2.22
N ALA A 569 20.50 2.75 -2.68
CA ALA A 569 19.23 2.34 -3.24
C ALA A 569 19.24 2.56 -4.76
N MET A 570 18.76 1.57 -5.51
CA MET A 570 18.63 1.66 -6.96
C MET A 570 17.47 0.81 -7.45
N ASN A 571 16.41 1.49 -7.90
CA ASN A 571 15.26 0.85 -8.53
C ASN A 571 14.77 1.66 -9.72
N ASP A 572 14.34 2.90 -9.50
CA ASP A 572 13.84 3.78 -10.55
C ASP A 572 14.95 4.27 -11.47
N VAL A 573 14.72 4.22 -12.78
CA VAL A 573 15.62 4.73 -13.81
C VAL A 573 14.89 5.73 -14.71
N GLY A 574 15.46 6.93 -14.82
CA GLY A 574 14.97 7.92 -15.78
C GLY A 574 15.24 7.48 -17.21
N PHE A 575 14.44 7.92 -18.16
CA PHE A 575 14.65 7.63 -19.59
C PHE A 575 14.37 8.86 -20.45
N HIS A 576 14.86 8.83 -21.69
CA HIS A 576 14.55 9.77 -22.76
C HIS A 576 13.55 9.12 -23.71
N ASP A 577 12.43 9.81 -23.92
CA ASP A 577 11.40 9.41 -24.86
C ASP A 577 11.48 10.28 -26.12
N PRO A 578 11.61 9.69 -27.32
CA PRO A 578 11.73 10.44 -28.57
C PRO A 578 10.46 11.21 -28.94
N THR A 579 9.30 10.91 -28.34
CA THR A 579 8.06 11.66 -28.59
C THR A 579 8.11 13.09 -28.07
N GLY A 580 8.97 13.38 -27.08
CA GLY A 580 9.11 14.71 -26.48
C GLY A 580 7.87 15.19 -25.71
N VAL A 581 6.92 14.31 -25.39
CA VAL A 581 5.71 14.68 -24.64
C VAL A 581 6.05 14.90 -23.18
N ASP A 582 5.73 16.08 -22.68
CA ASP A 582 5.79 16.38 -21.25
C ASP A 582 4.55 15.81 -20.55
N HIS A 583 4.66 14.59 -20.05
CA HIS A 583 3.56 13.92 -19.36
C HIS A 583 3.21 14.56 -18.02
N ASP A 584 4.10 15.35 -17.41
CA ASP A 584 3.82 15.97 -16.11
C ASP A 584 2.74 17.06 -16.24
N LEU A 585 2.61 17.67 -17.41
CA LEU A 585 1.53 18.60 -17.76
C LEU A 585 0.16 17.91 -17.96
N LEU A 586 0.14 16.58 -18.17
CA LEU A 586 -1.09 15.81 -18.42
C LEU A 586 -1.70 15.24 -17.13
N GLY A 587 -0.87 14.92 -16.15
CA GLY A 587 -1.26 14.29 -14.88
C GLY A 587 -2.39 15.03 -14.13
N PRO A 588 -2.31 16.35 -13.91
CA PRO A 588 -3.36 17.10 -13.22
C PRO A 588 -4.73 16.99 -13.90
N GLY A 589 -4.77 17.05 -15.23
CA GLY A 589 -5.99 16.89 -16.02
C GLY A 589 -6.60 15.50 -15.89
N LEU A 590 -5.76 14.45 -16.00
CA LEU A 590 -6.18 13.06 -15.83
C LEU A 590 -6.76 12.79 -14.44
N LYS A 591 -6.10 13.28 -13.38
CA LYS A 591 -6.58 13.15 -11.99
C LYS A 591 -7.92 13.86 -11.81
N LYS A 592 -8.05 15.11 -12.29
CA LYS A 592 -9.29 15.90 -12.20
C LYS A 592 -10.43 15.21 -12.95
N ALA A 593 -10.18 14.71 -14.15
CA ALA A 593 -11.20 14.02 -14.96
C ALA A 593 -11.71 12.75 -14.27
N ILE A 594 -10.80 11.88 -13.81
CA ILE A 594 -11.18 10.64 -13.11
C ILE A 594 -11.97 10.91 -11.84
N TYR A 595 -11.55 11.91 -11.06
CA TYR A 595 -12.29 12.33 -9.88
C TYR A 595 -13.73 12.71 -10.23
N ASN A 596 -13.95 13.48 -11.30
CA ASN A 596 -15.30 13.87 -11.73
C ASN A 596 -16.10 12.69 -12.29
N PHE A 597 -15.48 11.81 -13.09
CA PHE A 597 -16.15 10.63 -13.65
C PHE A 597 -16.63 9.66 -12.57
N MET A 598 -15.87 9.48 -11.49
CA MET A 598 -16.28 8.69 -10.32
C MET A 598 -17.54 9.23 -9.63
N HIS A 599 -17.88 10.51 -9.86
CA HIS A 599 -19.08 11.16 -9.34
C HIS A 599 -20.16 11.37 -10.43
N GLY A 600 -19.97 10.79 -11.62
CA GLY A 600 -20.90 10.96 -12.74
C GLY A 600 -20.83 12.32 -13.44
N ILE A 601 -19.87 13.18 -13.08
CA ILE A 601 -19.73 14.53 -13.61
C ILE A 601 -18.83 14.51 -14.86
N GLY A 602 -19.18 15.30 -15.88
CA GLY A 602 -18.38 15.44 -17.10
C GLY A 602 -18.42 14.22 -18.02
N LEU A 603 -19.35 13.28 -17.80
CA LEU A 603 -19.50 12.11 -18.66
C LEU A 603 -20.08 12.45 -20.04
N ASP A 604 -20.74 13.59 -20.23
CA ASP A 604 -21.22 14.03 -21.56
C ASP A 604 -20.31 15.11 -22.19
N GLU A 605 -19.22 15.47 -21.52
CA GLU A 605 -18.33 16.54 -21.92
C GLU A 605 -17.18 16.07 -22.82
N ASP A 606 -16.60 17.01 -23.57
CA ASP A 606 -15.41 16.76 -24.38
C ASP A 606 -14.18 16.66 -23.47
N VAL A 607 -13.52 15.49 -23.48
CA VAL A 607 -12.37 15.21 -22.60
C VAL A 607 -11.20 16.17 -22.75
N ARG A 608 -11.12 16.91 -23.86
CA ARG A 608 -10.07 17.93 -24.07
C ARG A 608 -10.13 19.06 -23.05
N ALA A 609 -11.32 19.34 -22.50
CA ALA A 609 -11.51 20.37 -21.49
C ALA A 609 -10.71 20.10 -20.20
N TRP A 610 -10.29 18.86 -19.94
CA TRP A 610 -9.50 18.52 -18.76
C TRP A 610 -8.01 18.89 -18.87
N PHE A 611 -7.52 19.20 -20.08
CA PHE A 611 -6.10 19.47 -20.35
C PHE A 611 -5.81 20.98 -20.52
N GLU A 612 -6.40 21.83 -19.68
CA GLU A 612 -6.27 23.30 -19.74
C GLU A 612 -4.83 23.79 -19.56
N GLN A 613 -4.01 23.03 -18.84
CA GLN A 613 -2.60 23.35 -18.59
C GLN A 613 -1.70 23.04 -19.79
N TRP A 614 -2.21 22.35 -20.81
CA TRP A 614 -1.44 22.03 -22.00
C TRP A 614 -1.23 23.29 -22.86
N PRO A 615 0.01 23.68 -23.17
CA PRO A 615 0.31 24.96 -23.83
C PRO A 615 -0.12 25.03 -25.31
N GLY A 616 -0.43 23.88 -25.92
CA GLY A 616 -0.79 23.78 -27.33
C GLY A 616 -2.25 23.41 -27.57
N LYS A 617 -2.61 23.19 -28.84
CA LYS A 617 -3.93 22.65 -29.20
C LYS A 617 -4.01 21.17 -28.82
N VAL A 618 -4.90 20.84 -27.89
CA VAL A 618 -5.22 19.45 -27.55
C VAL A 618 -6.00 18.82 -28.72
N PRO A 619 -5.53 17.68 -29.28
CA PRO A 619 -6.17 17.06 -30.43
C PRO A 619 -7.52 16.45 -30.06
N ARG A 620 -8.41 16.27 -31.04
CA ARG A 620 -9.70 15.60 -30.83
C ARG A 620 -9.49 14.10 -30.61
N PRO A 621 -10.33 13.44 -29.78
CA PRO A 621 -10.33 11.99 -29.71
C PRO A 621 -10.54 11.39 -31.12
N THR A 622 -9.72 10.41 -31.47
CA THR A 622 -9.82 9.63 -32.71
C THR A 622 -10.63 8.35 -32.53
N VAL A 623 -10.79 7.91 -31.28
CA VAL A 623 -11.64 6.77 -30.94
C VAL A 623 -13.13 7.06 -31.19
N HIS A 624 -13.87 6.03 -31.61
CA HIS A 624 -15.30 6.15 -31.85
C HIS A 624 -16.05 6.40 -30.52
N ARG A 625 -17.00 7.36 -30.51
CA ARG A 625 -17.75 7.79 -29.30
C ARG A 625 -18.56 6.68 -28.61
N GLN A 626 -18.91 5.63 -29.36
CA GLN A 626 -19.68 4.47 -28.88
C GLN A 626 -18.85 3.17 -28.91
N ARG A 627 -17.52 3.27 -28.84
CA ARG A 627 -16.66 2.09 -28.97
C ARG A 627 -16.96 1.07 -27.87
N ILE A 628 -17.04 1.51 -26.61
CA ILE A 628 -17.34 0.63 -25.48
C ILE A 628 -18.77 0.07 -25.58
N ALA A 629 -19.77 0.93 -25.81
CA ALA A 629 -21.17 0.52 -25.97
C ALA A 629 -21.35 -0.60 -27.03
N ARG A 630 -20.69 -0.47 -28.19
CA ARG A 630 -20.72 -1.49 -29.26
C ARG A 630 -20.02 -2.78 -28.84
N ALA A 631 -18.90 -2.68 -28.13
CA ALA A 631 -18.17 -3.85 -27.65
C ALA A 631 -18.97 -4.68 -26.62
N LEU A 632 -19.88 -4.04 -25.88
CA LEU A 632 -20.79 -4.70 -24.93
C LEU A 632 -21.98 -5.39 -25.62
N GLN A 633 -22.37 -4.94 -26.83
CA GLN A 633 -23.47 -5.54 -27.60
C GLN A 633 -23.05 -6.82 -28.34
N GLN A 634 -21.76 -6.95 -28.67
CA GLN A 634 -21.20 -8.12 -29.32
C GLN A 634 -21.03 -9.25 -28.28
N ARG A 635 -21.97 -10.20 -28.28
CA ARG A 635 -21.99 -11.37 -27.39
C ARG A 635 -20.95 -12.41 -27.77
#